data_AF-A0AAP8HTX1-F1
#
_entry.id   AF-A0AAP8HTX1-F1
#
_cell.length_a   1.000
_cell.length_b   1.000
_cell.length_c   1.000
_cell.angle_alpha   90.00
_cell.angle_beta   90.00
_cell.angle_gamma   90.00
#
_symmetry.space_group_name_H-M   'P 1'
#
loop_
_entity.id
_entity.type
_entity.pdbx_description
1 polymer ?
#
loop_
_entity_poly.entity_id
_entity_poly.type
_entity_poly.pdbx_seq_one_letter_code
_entity_poly.pdbx_strand_id
1 'polypeptide(L)'
;VILMVAECVIAKNSEPELAQKLALYLLSPQAQAKALEMGGHFPSNKNVQPPTGSEEALKRFQGYMANAKILDWDQINATRPAFNARWNRTVER
;
A
#
# COMPACT_ATOMS: atom_id res chain seq x y z
N VAL A 1 2.44 3.35 12.63
CA VAL A 1 1.66 2.71 11.55
C VAL A 1 2.15 3.29 10.23
N ILE A 2 1.98 2.59 9.11
CA ILE A 2 2.42 3.06 7.78
C ILE A 2 1.18 3.23 6.90
N LEU A 3 1.12 4.32 6.14
CA LEU A 3 0.10 4.51 5.11
C LEU A 3 0.46 3.63 3.91
N MET A 4 -0.48 2.80 3.48
CA MET A 4 -0.28 1.81 2.42
C MET A 4 -1.20 2.13 1.24
N VAL A 5 -0.72 1.84 0.03
CA VAL A 5 -1.53 1.77 -1.18
C VAL A 5 -1.78 0.30 -1.48
N ALA A 6 -3.03 -0.05 -1.75
CA ALA A 6 -3.42 -1.41 -2.11
C ALA A 6 -4.10 -1.40 -3.49
N GLU A 7 -3.79 -2.42 -4.28
CA GLU A 7 -4.44 -2.69 -5.57
C GLU A 7 -5.33 -3.93 -5.40
N CYS A 8 -6.59 -3.82 -5.82
CA CYS A 8 -7.56 -4.90 -5.73
C CYS A 8 -8.33 -5.04 -7.05
N VAL A 9 -8.26 -6.21 -7.68
CA VAL A 9 -9.09 -6.52 -8.84
C VAL A 9 -10.55 -6.61 -8.41
N ILE A 10 -11.42 -5.83 -9.04
CA ILE A 10 -12.85 -5.78 -8.71
C ILE A 10 -13.52 -7.09 -9.15
N ALA A 11 -14.37 -7.64 -8.29
CA ALA A 11 -15.16 -8.83 -8.59
C ALA A 11 -16.12 -8.59 -9.77
N LYS A 12 -16.26 -9.58 -10.66
CA LYS A 12 -17.14 -9.53 -11.84
C LYS A 12 -16.84 -8.36 -12.80
N ASN A 13 -15.58 -7.95 -12.90
CA ASN A 13 -15.16 -6.99 -13.93
C ASN A 13 -15.22 -7.61 -15.34
N SER A 14 -15.18 -6.75 -16.36
CA SER A 14 -15.33 -7.16 -17.77
C SER A 14 -14.13 -7.93 -18.34
N GLU A 15 -12.96 -7.85 -17.71
CA GLU A 15 -11.69 -8.36 -18.23
C GLU A 15 -10.86 -9.04 -17.11
N PRO A 16 -11.37 -10.13 -16.49
CA PRO A 16 -10.82 -10.67 -15.24
C PRO A 16 -9.38 -11.16 -15.39
N GLU A 17 -9.04 -11.78 -16.53
CA GLU A 17 -7.68 -12.25 -16.77
C GLU A 17 -6.68 -11.11 -16.97
N LEU A 18 -7.06 -10.07 -17.74
CA LEU A 18 -6.19 -8.91 -17.97
C LEU A 18 -6.01 -8.10 -16.70
N ALA A 19 -7.08 -7.91 -15.92
CA ALA A 19 -7.00 -7.22 -14.63
C ALA A 19 -6.03 -7.94 -13.67
N GLN A 20 -6.06 -9.27 -13.61
CA GLN A 20 -5.12 -10.04 -12.80
C GLN A 20 -3.68 -9.96 -13.32
N LYS A 21 -3.48 -9.98 -14.64
CA LYS A 21 -2.15 -9.77 -15.24
C LYS A 21 -1.59 -8.39 -14.90
N LEU A 22 -2.43 -7.35 -14.93
CA LEU A 22 -2.04 -6.00 -14.52
C LEU A 22 -1.68 -5.95 -13.04
N ALA A 23 -2.51 -6.50 -12.15
CA ALA A 23 -2.22 -6.55 -10.72
C ALA A 23 -0.89 -7.26 -10.43
N LEU A 24 -0.63 -8.39 -11.10
CA LEU A 24 0.64 -9.11 -10.98
C LEU A 24 1.83 -8.27 -11.48
N TYR A 25 1.66 -7.56 -12.60
CA TYR A 25 2.69 -6.65 -13.11
C TYR A 25 3.01 -5.52 -12.12
N LEU A 26 2.00 -4.91 -11.49
CA LEU A 26 2.18 -3.84 -10.50
C LEU A 26 2.91 -4.30 -9.24
N LEU A 27 2.91 -5.61 -8.95
CA LEU A 27 3.70 -6.22 -7.86
C LEU A 27 5.15 -6.53 -8.26
N SER A 28 5.51 -6.39 -9.54
CA SER A 28 6.87 -6.66 -10.01
C SER A 28 7.89 -5.64 -9.48
N PRO A 29 9.18 -6.01 -9.38
CA PRO A 29 10.22 -5.07 -8.97
C PRO A 29 10.33 -3.86 -9.90
N GLN A 30 10.15 -4.05 -11.20
CA GLN A 30 10.26 -2.98 -12.18
C GLN A 30 9.16 -1.93 -12.00
N ALA A 31 7.90 -2.36 -11.86
CA ALA A 31 6.78 -1.45 -11.68
C ALA A 31 6.92 -0.66 -10.38
N GLN A 32 7.31 -1.33 -9.29
CA GLN A 32 7.46 -0.66 -8.00
C GLN A 32 8.70 0.24 -7.90
N ALA A 33 9.78 -0.04 -8.64
CA ALA A 33 10.90 0.89 -8.77
C ALA A 33 10.44 2.21 -9.40
N LYS A 34 9.59 2.15 -10.44
CA LYS A 34 9.00 3.35 -11.05
C LYS A 34 8.01 4.06 -10.13
N ALA A 35 7.23 3.32 -9.33
CA ALA A 35 6.35 3.91 -8.33
C ALA A 35 7.14 4.68 -7.25
N LEU A 36 8.32 4.19 -6.86
CA LEU A 36 9.23 4.90 -5.96
C LEU A 36 9.81 6.16 -6.63
N GLU A 37 10.34 6.02 -7.84
CA GLU A 37 10.98 7.12 -8.58
C GLU A 37 10.03 8.28 -8.86
N MET A 38 8.82 7.97 -9.34
CA MET A 38 7.89 8.97 -9.86
C MET A 38 6.82 9.40 -8.85
N GLY A 39 6.47 8.51 -7.92
CA GLY A 39 5.37 8.72 -6.98
C GLY A 39 5.78 8.73 -5.50
N GLY A 40 7.06 8.47 -5.18
CA GLY A 40 7.52 8.35 -3.79
C GLY A 40 6.88 7.18 -3.05
N HIS A 41 6.31 6.20 -3.76
CA HIS A 41 5.69 5.03 -3.16
C HIS A 41 6.75 3.97 -2.85
N PHE A 42 7.00 3.73 -1.56
CA PHE A 42 7.95 2.72 -1.15
C PHE A 42 7.46 1.31 -1.50
N PRO A 43 8.35 0.45 -2.03
CA PRO A 43 7.97 -0.86 -2.54
C PRO A 43 7.61 -1.82 -1.41
N SER A 44 6.60 -2.65 -1.64
CA SER A 44 6.31 -3.83 -0.82
C SER A 44 7.15 -5.03 -1.28
N ASN A 45 7.59 -5.05 -2.54
CA ASN A 45 8.47 -6.06 -3.10
C ASN A 45 9.93 -5.81 -2.66
N LYS A 46 10.48 -6.75 -1.89
CA LYS A 46 11.83 -6.65 -1.32
C LYS A 46 12.97 -6.73 -2.34
N ASN A 47 12.68 -7.13 -3.57
CA ASN A 47 13.67 -7.27 -4.64
C ASN A 47 13.85 -6.00 -5.47
N VAL A 48 13.11 -4.93 -5.17
CA VAL A 48 13.24 -3.63 -5.83
C VAL A 48 14.62 -3.05 -5.57
N GLN A 49 15.33 -2.72 -6.65
CA GLN A 49 16.54 -1.93 -6.58
C GLN A 49 16.16 -0.45 -6.52
N PRO A 50 16.83 0.36 -5.66
CA PRO A 50 16.56 1.78 -5.58
C PRO A 50 16.88 2.46 -6.92
N PRO A 51 15.97 3.30 -7.44
CA PRO A 51 16.31 4.26 -8.49
C PRO A 51 17.44 5.18 -8.00
N THR A 52 18.25 5.69 -8.93
CA THR A 52 19.36 6.62 -8.63
C THR A 52 18.89 7.76 -7.74
N GLY A 53 19.53 7.95 -6.59
CA GLY A 53 19.22 9.02 -5.63
C GLY A 53 18.12 8.67 -4.61
N SER A 54 17.56 7.47 -4.65
CA SER A 54 16.53 6.99 -3.71
C SER A 54 17.08 6.03 -2.64
N GLU A 55 18.37 5.72 -2.66
CA GLU A 55 19.02 4.70 -1.82
C GLU A 55 18.85 5.01 -0.33
N GLU A 56 19.15 6.24 0.09
CA GLU A 56 19.03 6.68 1.48
C GLU A 56 17.57 6.70 1.94
N ALA A 57 16.67 7.16 1.08
CA ALA A 57 15.24 7.20 1.36
C ALA A 57 14.67 5.78 1.56
N LEU A 58 15.04 4.84 0.68
CA LEU A 58 14.63 3.44 0.78
C LEU A 58 15.19 2.78 2.04
N LYS A 59 16.48 2.99 2.36
CA LYS A 59 17.10 2.47 3.58
C LYS A 59 16.43 3.01 4.84
N ARG A 60 16.12 4.31 4.86
CA ARG A 60 15.39 4.94 5.98
C ARG A 60 14.00 4.35 6.14
N PHE A 61 13.26 4.16 5.04
CA PHE A 61 11.93 3.54 5.08
C PHE A 61 11.98 2.09 5.59
N GLN A 62 12.97 1.30 5.17
CA GLN A 62 13.18 -0.05 5.70
C GLN A 62 13.41 -0.04 7.24
N GLY A 63 14.10 0.97 7.76
CA GLY A 63 14.23 1.19 9.20
C GLY A 63 12.89 1.49 9.90
N TYR A 64 11.99 2.23 9.25
CA TYR A 64 10.63 2.46 9.78
C TYR A 64 9.82 1.17 9.80
N MET A 65 9.91 0.35 8.76
CA MET A 65 9.18 -0.93 8.67
C MET A 65 9.54 -1.88 9.80
N ALA A 66 10.78 -1.88 10.29
CA ALA A 66 11.21 -2.71 11.42
C ALA A 66 10.49 -2.36 12.73
N ASN A 67 9.99 -1.13 12.87
CA ASN A 67 9.35 -0.62 14.08
C ASN A 67 7.84 -0.33 13.87
N ALA A 68 7.34 -0.51 12.66
CA ALA A 68 5.98 -0.21 12.31
C ALA A 68 5.00 -1.12 13.06
N LYS A 69 3.96 -0.53 13.65
CA LYS A 69 2.82 -1.29 14.15
C LYS A 69 2.02 -1.84 12.98
N ILE A 70 1.92 -3.17 12.91
CA ILE A 70 1.05 -3.89 11.99
C ILE A 70 -0.39 -3.71 12.49
N LEU A 71 -1.28 -3.33 11.58
CA LEU A 71 -2.70 -3.15 11.90
C LEU A 71 -3.41 -4.50 11.88
N ASP A 72 -4.23 -4.76 12.89
CA ASP A 72 -5.17 -5.88 12.91
C ASP A 72 -6.42 -5.51 12.10
N TRP A 73 -6.42 -5.91 10.82
CA TRP A 73 -7.51 -5.57 9.92
C TRP A 73 -8.81 -6.29 10.27
N ASP A 74 -8.78 -7.47 10.87
CA ASP A 74 -10.00 -8.20 11.25
C ASP A 74 -10.72 -7.48 12.39
N GLN A 75 -9.97 -7.10 13.43
CA GLN A 75 -10.51 -6.29 14.53
C GLN A 75 -11.00 -4.92 14.03
N ILE A 76 -10.22 -4.26 13.18
CA ILE A 76 -10.60 -2.95 12.61
C ILE A 76 -11.86 -3.10 11.76
N ASN A 77 -11.96 -4.13 10.92
CA ASN A 77 -13.12 -4.36 10.05
C ASN A 77 -14.38 -4.62 10.86
N ALA A 78 -14.29 -5.48 11.89
CA ALA A 78 -15.41 -5.75 12.80
C ALA A 78 -15.90 -4.48 13.53
N THR A 79 -14.98 -3.56 13.85
CA THR A 79 -15.28 -2.35 14.63
C THR A 79 -15.57 -1.10 13.77
N ARG A 80 -15.34 -1.18 12.45
CA ARG A 80 -15.36 -0.03 11.54
C ARG A 80 -16.64 0.82 11.61
N PRO A 81 -17.85 0.24 11.69
CA PRO A 81 -19.07 1.04 11.81
C PRO A 81 -19.08 1.96 13.03
N ALA A 82 -18.60 1.48 14.18
CA ALA A 82 -18.55 2.26 15.42
C ALA A 82 -17.50 3.38 15.35
N PHE A 83 -16.34 3.12 14.74
CA PHE A 83 -15.32 4.15 14.50
C PHE A 83 -15.83 5.26 13.58
N ASN A 84 -16.50 4.92 12.48
CA ASN A 84 -17.08 5.90 11.56
C ASN A 84 -18.15 6.75 12.26
N ALA A 85 -19.09 6.13 12.99
CA ALA A 85 -20.13 6.87 13.71
C ALA A 85 -19.56 7.82 14.78
N ARG A 86 -18.43 7.47 15.39
CA ARG A 86 -17.72 8.37 16.30
C ARG A 86 -17.07 9.52 15.52
N TRP A 87 -16.33 9.22 14.45
CA TRP A 87 -15.62 10.20 13.63
C TRP A 87 -16.55 11.28 13.07
N ASN A 88 -17.69 10.89 12.51
CA ASN A 88 -18.68 11.83 11.95
C ASN A 88 -19.19 12.81 13.01
N ARG A 89 -19.42 12.34 14.24
CA ARG A 89 -19.89 13.19 15.35
C ARG A 89 -18.81 14.13 15.87
N THR A 90 -17.54 13.72 15.83
CA THR A 90 -16.45 14.44 16.49
C THR A 90 -15.58 15.27 15.56
N VAL A 91 -15.52 14.94 14.27
CA VAL A 91 -14.58 15.56 13.31
C VAL A 91 -15.28 16.13 12.07
N GLU A 92 -16.15 15.37 11.41
CA GLU A 92 -16.64 15.77 10.06
C GLU A 92 -17.76 16.81 10.03
N ARG A 93 -18.45 17.06 11.17
CA ARG A 93 -19.58 18.00 11.36
C ARG A 93 -20.34 18.44 10.10
#